data_AF-A0A1I5VWC6-F1
#
_entry.id   AF-A0A1I5VWC6-F1
#
_cell.length_a   1.000
_cell.length_b   1.000
_cell.length_c   1.000
_cell.angle_alpha   90.00
_cell.angle_beta   90.00
_cell.angle_gamma   90.00
#
_symmetry.space_group_name_H-M   'P 1'
#
loop_
_entity.id
_entity.type
_entity.pdbx_description
1 polymer ?
#
loop_
_entity_poly.entity_id
_entity_poly.type
_entity_poly.pdbx_seq_one_letter_code
_entity_poly.pdbx_strand_id
1 'polypeptide(L)'
;MLRLLHDVDEKYKKKHIYIWHTNKESLDVLAKLVLSRIKVVGFVTEESEYVGKTILCIPVFSLNECINDPQCVVIVNEFYKSVLKYKDTICIVQLKDIYSFRLSGKKVHIFGAGDYSDIVLRQLNLNNVDIDSYIVSSDNEKKIKNDKMVNVYKRENYSEDDVIVIGVKKEEALSEIYEVLDDCICDIYTDIIWTDAGIHNGNLMLVIEKALKEERKVYLCANNSIHSQYIKAVFEEFGIVMNQINVEGDCGISSIWDVDEIKDSTVIVDEFDKQRRWYFLEILYSLGFKLKDLNFAAIQEYTLGKDFFNGKIRYVADPLISYSYVFHDTTNSLWSICGDENDSSYKIMVLGGSTTHDGYYSIKSWARRLWERLNNKNKKCTFYIGAQSGAKVADELFILLRDGYYIKPDLVISFSGTNDMLDTDLNRFNEWRWYEFLRNEMEEKEINTGLVRDEGAYHYWKRIQKIIKDYSESIGAKYLGILQPNNFYMENMSLSEKMMFEREIYLESSKDFFIKSQNDMEMILNLFSIFHHVNGMYIDFCHYSEDGVDRILDSVEEKVLMMLFEQF
;
A
#
# COMPACT_ATOMS: atom_id res chain seq x y z
N MET A 1 11.60 -23.76 -12.80
CA MET A 1 10.80 -22.55 -13.16
C MET A 1 10.11 -22.03 -11.91
N LEU A 2 10.08 -20.71 -11.67
CA LEU A 2 9.37 -20.12 -10.53
C LEU A 2 7.84 -20.21 -10.71
N ARG A 3 7.11 -20.52 -9.64
CA ARG A 3 5.65 -20.66 -9.59
C ARG A 3 5.11 -20.19 -8.24
N LEU A 4 3.82 -19.85 -8.18
CA LEU A 4 3.14 -19.71 -6.90
C LEU A 4 2.81 -21.08 -6.30
N LEU A 5 2.97 -21.21 -4.99
CA LEU A 5 2.68 -22.41 -4.19
C LEU A 5 1.21 -22.86 -4.32
N HIS A 6 0.35 -21.88 -4.57
CA HIS A 6 -1.08 -22.00 -4.72
C HIS A 6 -1.46 -21.96 -6.21
N ASP A 7 -2.26 -22.92 -6.64
CA ASP A 7 -2.84 -22.98 -8.00
C ASP A 7 -4.36 -23.09 -7.90
N VAL A 8 -5.08 -22.80 -8.99
CA VAL A 8 -6.55 -22.94 -9.08
C VAL A 8 -6.97 -24.36 -8.69
N ASP A 9 -7.94 -24.45 -7.79
CA ASP A 9 -8.61 -25.71 -7.45
C ASP A 9 -9.17 -26.37 -8.73
N GLU A 10 -9.02 -27.68 -8.85
CA GLU A 10 -9.49 -28.47 -10.01
C GLU A 10 -10.95 -28.18 -10.37
N LYS A 11 -11.81 -27.92 -9.38
CA LYS A 11 -13.23 -27.61 -9.61
C LYS A 11 -13.45 -26.28 -10.35
N TYR A 12 -12.49 -25.36 -10.32
CA TYR A 12 -12.55 -24.05 -10.95
C TYR A 12 -11.75 -23.93 -12.26
N LYS A 13 -10.83 -24.85 -12.56
CA LYS A 13 -9.99 -24.78 -13.77
C LYS A 13 -10.73 -24.63 -15.10
N LYS A 14 -11.92 -25.22 -15.19
CA LYS A 14 -12.77 -25.21 -16.40
C LYS A 14 -13.84 -24.13 -16.36
N LYS A 15 -13.81 -23.26 -15.34
CA LYS A 15 -14.78 -22.20 -15.12
C LYS A 15 -14.32 -20.91 -15.79
N HIS A 16 -15.28 -20.05 -16.08
CA HIS A 16 -15.04 -18.69 -16.51
C HIS A 16 -14.90 -17.84 -15.26
N ILE A 17 -13.68 -17.40 -14.98
CA ILE A 17 -13.36 -16.62 -13.79
C ILE A 17 -13.62 -15.14 -14.07
N TYR A 18 -14.50 -14.54 -13.28
CA TYR A 18 -14.86 -13.13 -13.34
C TYR A 18 -14.46 -12.43 -12.04
N ILE A 19 -14.19 -11.13 -12.10
CA ILE A 19 -13.91 -10.30 -10.91
C ILE A 19 -15.10 -9.40 -10.63
N TRP A 20 -15.53 -9.33 -9.38
CA TRP A 20 -16.60 -8.42 -8.96
C TRP A 20 -16.13 -6.96 -8.90
N HIS A 21 -16.95 -6.04 -9.43
CA HIS A 21 -16.74 -4.59 -9.54
C HIS A 21 -15.57 -4.12 -10.42
N THR A 22 -15.44 -2.80 -10.56
CA THR A 22 -14.46 -2.11 -11.41
C THR A 22 -13.68 -1.02 -10.63
N ASN A 23 -13.44 -1.26 -9.35
CA ASN A 23 -12.84 -0.31 -8.41
C ASN A 23 -11.43 -0.73 -7.98
N LYS A 24 -10.80 -0.03 -7.03
CA LYS A 24 -9.39 -0.31 -6.65
C LYS A 24 -9.21 -1.72 -6.10
N GLU A 25 -10.12 -2.23 -5.25
CA GLU A 25 -9.97 -3.60 -4.74
C GLU A 25 -10.16 -4.67 -5.82
N SER A 26 -10.93 -4.40 -6.88
CA SER A 26 -11.04 -5.35 -7.99
C SER A 26 -9.74 -5.42 -8.82
N LEU A 27 -8.98 -4.33 -8.90
CA LEU A 27 -7.60 -4.36 -9.41
C LEU A 27 -6.64 -5.14 -8.51
N ASP A 28 -6.79 -5.07 -7.20
CA ASP A 28 -5.97 -5.86 -6.26
C ASP A 28 -6.26 -7.37 -6.44
N VAL A 29 -7.52 -7.74 -6.63
CA VAL A 29 -7.91 -9.12 -6.97
C VAL A 29 -7.32 -9.53 -8.32
N LEU A 30 -7.41 -8.67 -9.34
CA LEU A 30 -6.82 -8.95 -10.65
C LEU A 30 -5.32 -9.19 -10.53
N ALA A 31 -4.60 -8.36 -9.78
CA ALA A 31 -3.16 -8.51 -9.58
C ALA A 31 -2.78 -9.88 -9.01
N LYS A 32 -3.50 -10.34 -7.99
CA LYS A 32 -3.29 -11.66 -7.39
C LYS A 32 -3.59 -12.80 -8.35
N LEU A 33 -4.67 -12.70 -9.14
CA LEU A 33 -5.04 -13.71 -10.14
C LEU A 33 -4.05 -13.75 -11.31
N VAL A 34 -3.64 -12.60 -11.83
CA VAL A 34 -2.63 -12.46 -12.90
C VAL A 34 -1.30 -13.06 -12.44
N LEU A 35 -0.82 -12.69 -11.25
CA LEU A 35 0.40 -13.27 -10.68
C LEU A 35 0.29 -14.77 -10.44
N SER A 36 -0.92 -15.32 -10.33
CA SER A 36 -1.18 -16.76 -10.23
C SER A 36 -1.41 -17.43 -11.58
N ARG A 37 -1.21 -16.69 -12.69
CA ARG A 37 -1.46 -17.14 -14.07
C ARG A 37 -2.88 -17.66 -14.27
N ILE A 38 -3.83 -17.10 -13.51
CA ILE A 38 -5.25 -17.45 -13.59
C ILE A 38 -5.86 -16.56 -14.65
N LYS A 39 -6.37 -17.19 -15.71
CA LYS A 39 -7.05 -16.48 -16.79
C LYS A 39 -8.37 -15.89 -16.27
N VAL A 40 -8.47 -14.56 -16.33
CA VAL A 40 -9.68 -13.81 -16.03
C VAL A 40 -10.44 -13.55 -17.32
N VAL A 41 -11.73 -13.86 -17.35
CA VAL A 41 -12.61 -13.65 -18.51
C VAL A 41 -13.11 -12.21 -18.55
N GLY A 42 -13.43 -11.62 -17.40
CA GLY A 42 -14.04 -10.30 -17.33
C GLY A 42 -14.14 -9.73 -15.93
N PHE A 43 -14.42 -8.43 -15.87
CA PHE A 43 -15.00 -7.79 -14.69
C PHE A 43 -16.52 -7.82 -14.76
N VAL A 44 -17.21 -7.76 -13.63
CA VAL A 44 -18.68 -7.77 -13.54
C VAL A 44 -19.14 -6.62 -12.69
N THR A 45 -20.11 -5.86 -13.19
CA THR A 45 -20.67 -4.73 -12.45
C THR A 45 -22.19 -4.61 -12.62
N GLU A 46 -22.83 -3.97 -11.65
CA GLU A 46 -24.23 -3.51 -11.72
C GLU A 46 -24.34 -2.16 -12.47
N GLU A 47 -23.23 -1.43 -12.63
CA GLU A 47 -23.18 -0.08 -13.18
C GLU A 47 -23.12 -0.10 -14.71
N SER A 48 -24.27 0.16 -15.33
CA SER A 48 -24.47 0.07 -16.78
C SER A 48 -23.50 0.93 -17.61
N GLU A 49 -23.03 2.05 -17.06
CA GLU A 49 -22.12 2.99 -17.71
C GLU A 49 -20.69 2.44 -17.90
N TYR A 50 -20.33 1.35 -17.24
CA TYR A 50 -19.03 0.68 -17.45
C TYR A 50 -19.13 -0.60 -18.28
N VAL A 51 -20.33 -1.14 -18.51
CA VAL A 51 -20.52 -2.33 -19.33
C VAL A 51 -20.02 -2.09 -20.75
N GLY A 52 -19.24 -3.03 -21.28
CA GLY A 52 -18.60 -2.94 -22.60
C GLY A 52 -17.28 -2.14 -22.63
N LYS A 53 -16.87 -1.52 -21.52
CA LYS A 53 -15.51 -0.96 -21.39
C LYS A 53 -14.50 -2.07 -21.11
N THR A 54 -13.22 -1.71 -21.11
CA THR A 54 -12.11 -2.61 -20.79
C THR A 54 -11.26 -2.06 -19.65
N ILE A 55 -10.65 -2.98 -18.90
CA ILE A 55 -9.61 -2.75 -17.90
C ILE A 55 -8.49 -3.75 -18.22
N LEU A 56 -7.28 -3.29 -18.53
CA LEU A 56 -6.15 -4.12 -18.96
C LEU A 56 -6.52 -5.07 -20.10
N CYS A 57 -7.26 -4.56 -21.09
CA CYS A 57 -7.84 -5.33 -22.21
C CYS A 57 -8.85 -6.41 -21.79
N ILE A 58 -9.23 -6.49 -20.51
CA ILE A 58 -10.25 -7.41 -19.99
C ILE A 58 -11.61 -6.69 -20.03
N PRO A 59 -12.64 -7.28 -20.68
CA PRO A 59 -13.95 -6.64 -20.81
C PRO A 59 -14.71 -6.57 -19.47
N VAL A 60 -15.54 -5.54 -19.36
CA VAL A 60 -16.50 -5.35 -18.27
C VAL A 60 -17.88 -5.82 -18.73
N PHE A 61 -18.43 -6.81 -18.05
CA PHE A 61 -19.74 -7.39 -18.31
C PHE A 61 -20.79 -6.87 -17.32
N SER A 62 -22.04 -6.89 -17.74
CA SER A 62 -23.18 -6.73 -16.85
C SER A 62 -23.36 -7.99 -15.99
N LEU A 63 -23.93 -7.81 -14.79
CA LEU A 63 -24.32 -8.94 -13.94
C LEU A 63 -25.24 -9.95 -14.66
N ASN A 64 -26.14 -9.46 -15.52
CA ASN A 64 -27.04 -10.34 -16.27
C ASN A 64 -26.32 -11.25 -17.26
N GLU A 65 -25.23 -10.78 -17.89
CA GLU A 65 -24.42 -11.63 -18.77
C GLU A 65 -23.76 -12.77 -17.99
N CYS A 66 -23.24 -12.47 -16.79
CA CYS A 66 -22.66 -13.50 -15.91
C CYS A 66 -23.68 -14.49 -15.37
N ILE A 67 -24.90 -14.06 -15.05
CA ILE A 67 -25.98 -14.95 -14.61
C ILE A 67 -26.33 -15.98 -15.70
N ASN A 68 -26.22 -15.58 -16.97
CA ASN A 68 -26.53 -16.44 -18.11
C ASN A 68 -25.37 -17.37 -18.50
N ASP A 69 -24.20 -17.27 -17.86
CA ASP A 69 -23.06 -18.14 -18.10
C ASP A 69 -23.02 -19.30 -17.07
N PRO A 70 -23.29 -20.56 -17.50
CA PRO A 70 -23.30 -21.72 -16.59
C PRO A 70 -21.91 -22.10 -16.05
N GLN A 71 -20.83 -21.55 -16.60
CA GLN A 71 -19.45 -21.74 -16.11
C GLN A 71 -18.96 -20.55 -15.29
N CYS A 72 -19.80 -19.55 -15.02
CA CYS A 72 -19.44 -18.35 -14.28
C CYS A 72 -19.02 -18.66 -12.83
N VAL A 73 -17.86 -18.15 -12.46
CA VAL A 73 -17.40 -18.03 -11.07
C VAL A 73 -16.94 -16.59 -10.86
N VAL A 74 -17.59 -15.91 -9.92
CA VAL A 74 -17.26 -14.52 -9.55
C VAL A 74 -16.35 -14.53 -8.33
N ILE A 75 -15.16 -13.99 -8.49
CA ILE A 75 -14.15 -13.84 -7.44
C ILE A 75 -14.34 -12.52 -6.74
N VAL A 76 -14.38 -12.59 -5.41
CA VAL A 76 -14.51 -11.42 -4.55
C VAL A 76 -13.40 -11.36 -3.51
N ASN A 77 -13.02 -10.14 -3.16
CA ASN A 77 -12.25 -9.89 -1.95
C ASN A 77 -13.15 -10.12 -0.71
N GLU A 78 -12.55 -10.37 0.45
CA GLU A 78 -13.26 -10.69 1.70
C GLU A 78 -14.19 -9.57 2.21
N PHE A 79 -13.97 -8.34 1.72
CA PHE A 79 -14.72 -7.16 2.11
C PHE A 79 -16.05 -6.97 1.35
N TYR A 80 -16.27 -7.67 0.23
CA TYR A 80 -17.47 -7.50 -0.59
C TYR A 80 -18.69 -8.18 0.00
N LYS A 81 -19.45 -7.41 0.78
CA LYS A 81 -20.78 -7.81 1.28
C LYS A 81 -21.88 -7.59 0.24
N SER A 82 -21.70 -6.61 -0.64
CA SER A 82 -22.69 -6.21 -1.66
C SER A 82 -23.06 -7.35 -2.61
N VAL A 83 -22.08 -8.14 -3.06
CA VAL A 83 -22.29 -9.28 -3.98
C VAL A 83 -23.11 -10.41 -3.36
N LEU A 84 -23.11 -10.55 -2.02
CA LEU A 84 -23.68 -11.71 -1.34
C LEU A 84 -25.20 -11.82 -1.52
N LYS A 85 -25.87 -10.73 -1.94
CA LYS A 85 -27.28 -10.75 -2.36
C LYS A 85 -27.55 -11.62 -3.59
N TYR A 86 -26.50 -12.02 -4.34
CA TYR A 86 -26.57 -12.87 -5.53
C TYR A 86 -26.04 -14.30 -5.35
N LYS A 87 -25.70 -14.71 -4.12
CA LYS A 87 -25.10 -16.03 -3.86
C LYS A 87 -25.94 -17.23 -4.31
N ASP A 88 -27.27 -17.03 -4.41
CA ASP A 88 -28.22 -18.06 -4.85
C ASP A 88 -28.39 -18.09 -6.38
N THR A 89 -27.78 -17.13 -7.10
CA THR A 89 -27.91 -16.97 -8.56
C THR A 89 -26.58 -17.21 -9.29
N ILE A 90 -25.45 -16.84 -8.69
CA ILE A 90 -24.11 -17.00 -9.26
C ILE A 90 -23.17 -17.69 -8.28
N CYS A 91 -22.17 -18.41 -8.80
CA CYS A 91 -21.13 -18.98 -7.97
C CYS A 91 -20.17 -17.88 -7.51
N ILE A 92 -20.25 -17.52 -6.23
CA ILE A 92 -19.36 -16.52 -5.60
C ILE A 92 -18.29 -17.27 -4.82
N VAL A 93 -17.02 -16.91 -5.04
CA VAL A 93 -15.87 -17.53 -4.38
C VAL A 93 -14.97 -16.43 -3.83
N GLN A 94 -14.57 -16.54 -2.56
CA GLN A 94 -13.57 -15.63 -2.01
C GLN A 94 -12.22 -15.93 -2.65
N LEU A 95 -11.40 -14.90 -2.88
CA LEU A 95 -10.10 -15.07 -3.53
C LEU A 95 -9.24 -16.16 -2.88
N LYS A 96 -9.21 -16.26 -1.55
CA LYS A 96 -8.44 -17.30 -0.84
C LYS A 96 -8.94 -18.73 -1.10
N ASP A 97 -10.22 -18.89 -1.42
CA ASP A 97 -10.88 -20.19 -1.59
C ASP A 97 -10.77 -20.73 -3.03
N ILE A 98 -10.26 -19.94 -3.98
CA ILE A 98 -10.02 -20.39 -5.36
C ILE A 98 -8.79 -21.28 -5.46
N TYR A 99 -7.89 -21.19 -4.47
CA TYR A 99 -6.57 -21.80 -4.51
C TYR A 99 -6.55 -23.19 -3.85
N SER A 100 -5.64 -24.04 -4.34
CA SER A 100 -5.33 -25.37 -3.85
C SER A 100 -3.82 -25.62 -3.90
N PHE A 101 -3.32 -26.49 -3.04
CA PHE A 101 -1.92 -26.91 -3.05
C PHE A 101 -1.68 -28.02 -4.08
N ARG A 102 -0.58 -27.93 -4.83
CA ARG A 102 -0.15 -28.97 -5.78
C ARG A 102 1.30 -29.37 -5.60
N LEU A 103 1.55 -30.25 -4.64
CA LEU A 103 2.88 -30.84 -4.41
C LEU A 103 2.83 -32.36 -4.20
N SER A 104 1.69 -33.00 -4.48
CA SER A 104 1.54 -34.44 -4.24
C SER A 104 2.46 -35.27 -5.13
N GLY A 105 3.16 -36.24 -4.53
CA GLY A 105 4.07 -37.16 -5.23
C GLY A 105 5.43 -36.56 -5.61
N LYS A 106 5.73 -35.33 -5.20
CA LYS A 106 7.04 -34.69 -5.40
C LYS A 106 7.86 -34.73 -4.12
N LYS A 107 9.18 -34.71 -4.27
CA LYS A 107 10.11 -34.61 -3.13
C LYS A 107 10.33 -33.13 -2.81
N VAL A 108 9.78 -32.68 -1.69
CA VAL A 108 9.67 -31.25 -1.36
C VAL A 108 10.77 -30.82 -0.40
N HIS A 109 11.43 -29.71 -0.72
CA HIS A 109 12.44 -29.10 0.13
C HIS A 109 12.05 -27.65 0.43
N ILE A 110 12.34 -27.17 1.65
CA ILE A 110 12.13 -25.75 1.99
C ILE A 110 13.46 -24.99 1.93
N PHE A 111 13.55 -23.93 1.13
CA PHE A 111 14.69 -23.03 1.12
C PHE A 111 14.53 -21.94 2.18
N GLY A 112 15.38 -21.98 3.21
CA GLY A 112 15.33 -21.12 4.38
C GLY A 112 15.04 -21.91 5.66
N ALA A 113 15.68 -21.51 6.76
CA ALA A 113 15.54 -22.17 8.07
C ALA A 113 15.12 -21.21 9.20
N GLY A 114 14.62 -20.01 8.86
CA GLY A 114 14.09 -19.03 9.84
C GLY A 114 12.63 -19.30 10.21
N ASP A 115 12.02 -18.42 11.00
CA ASP A 115 10.64 -18.57 11.50
C ASP A 115 9.61 -18.73 10.39
N TYR A 116 9.86 -18.09 9.24
CA TYR A 116 8.96 -18.17 8.09
C TYR A 116 8.87 -19.58 7.50
N SER A 117 9.96 -20.34 7.55
CA SER A 117 9.98 -21.73 7.07
C SER A 117 9.04 -22.63 7.88
N ASP A 118 8.79 -22.28 9.16
CA ASP A 118 7.87 -23.03 10.02
C ASP A 118 6.40 -22.71 9.72
N ILE A 119 6.11 -21.52 9.19
CA ILE A 119 4.79 -21.17 8.65
C ILE A 119 4.54 -21.97 7.36
N VAL A 120 5.52 -21.98 6.44
CA VAL A 120 5.43 -22.78 5.21
C VAL A 120 5.30 -24.27 5.53
N LEU A 121 6.10 -24.82 6.44
CA LEU A 121 5.97 -26.22 6.87
C LEU A 121 4.55 -26.52 7.41
N ARG A 122 3.99 -25.63 8.26
CA ARG A 122 2.61 -25.80 8.77
C ARG A 122 1.60 -25.83 7.62
N GLN A 123 1.73 -24.94 6.64
CA GLN A 123 0.85 -24.93 5.47
C GLN A 123 0.98 -26.21 4.63
N LEU A 124 2.20 -26.70 4.40
CA LEU A 124 2.45 -27.96 3.70
C LEU A 124 1.84 -29.15 4.44
N ASN A 125 2.03 -29.23 5.77
CA ASN A 125 1.47 -30.29 6.61
C ASN A 125 -0.07 -30.28 6.63
N LEU A 126 -0.70 -29.10 6.68
CA LEU A 126 -2.17 -28.97 6.57
C LEU A 126 -2.72 -29.52 5.24
N ASN A 127 -1.87 -29.61 4.22
CA ASN A 127 -2.19 -30.16 2.91
C ASN A 127 -1.60 -31.56 2.68
N ASN A 128 -1.17 -32.24 3.74
CA ASN A 128 -0.58 -33.59 3.71
C ASN A 128 0.69 -33.70 2.82
N VAL A 129 1.51 -32.65 2.80
CA VAL A 129 2.80 -32.63 2.10
C VAL A 129 3.93 -32.69 3.13
N ASP A 130 4.65 -33.81 3.21
CA ASP A 130 5.88 -33.93 4.01
C ASP A 130 7.07 -33.36 3.23
N ILE A 131 8.03 -32.81 3.98
CA ILE A 131 9.27 -32.27 3.40
C ILE A 131 10.42 -33.25 3.60
N ASP A 132 11.35 -33.29 2.66
CA ASP A 132 12.56 -34.12 2.75
C ASP A 132 13.66 -33.41 3.55
N SER A 133 13.89 -32.13 3.26
CA SER A 133 14.95 -31.36 3.92
C SER A 133 14.71 -29.85 3.90
N TYR A 134 15.52 -29.13 4.69
CA TYR A 134 15.73 -27.69 4.56
C TYR A 134 16.97 -27.40 3.71
N ILE A 135 16.97 -26.25 3.04
CA ILE A 135 18.06 -25.77 2.17
C ILE A 135 18.48 -24.37 2.63
N VAL A 136 19.77 -24.06 2.61
CA VAL A 136 20.34 -22.73 2.86
C VAL A 136 21.38 -22.36 1.80
N SER A 137 21.68 -21.06 1.65
CA SER A 137 22.64 -20.55 0.67
C SER A 137 24.11 -20.74 1.09
N SER A 138 24.42 -20.84 2.38
CA SER A 138 25.80 -20.93 2.88
C SER A 138 25.99 -21.90 4.06
N ASP A 139 27.21 -22.43 4.17
CA ASP A 139 27.62 -23.53 5.08
C ASP A 139 27.65 -23.19 6.57
N ASN A 140 27.20 -21.99 6.96
CA ASN A 140 27.32 -21.53 8.34
C ASN A 140 26.42 -22.30 9.33
N GLU A 141 25.49 -23.14 8.85
CA GLU A 141 24.50 -23.81 9.71
C GLU A 141 24.16 -25.26 9.27
N LYS A 142 25.11 -26.20 9.38
CA LYS A 142 24.71 -27.62 9.48
C LYS A 142 23.98 -27.86 10.80
N LYS A 143 22.65 -27.78 10.76
CA LYS A 143 21.75 -27.98 11.89
C LYS A 143 20.67 -29.00 11.52
N ILE A 144 20.05 -29.59 12.53
CA ILE A 144 18.80 -30.33 12.37
C ILE A 144 17.67 -29.37 12.77
N LYS A 145 16.65 -29.22 11.92
CA LYS A 145 15.45 -28.42 12.18
C LYS A 145 14.23 -29.30 11.96
N ASN A 146 13.33 -29.39 12.96
CA ASN A 146 12.13 -30.24 12.91
C ASN A 146 12.43 -31.69 12.48
N ASP A 147 13.49 -32.29 13.03
CA ASP A 147 13.99 -33.64 12.71
C ASP A 147 14.44 -33.85 11.24
N LYS A 148 14.58 -32.77 10.47
CA LYS A 148 15.07 -32.78 9.09
C LYS A 148 16.45 -32.11 9.00
N MET A 149 17.26 -32.56 8.05
CA MET A 149 18.59 -31.99 7.79
C MET A 149 18.49 -30.62 7.13
N VAL A 150 19.36 -29.69 7.53
CA VAL A 150 19.62 -28.43 6.82
C VAL A 150 20.85 -28.61 5.94
N ASN A 151 20.66 -28.52 4.62
CA ASN A 151 21.71 -28.70 3.62
C ASN A 151 22.03 -27.39 2.92
N VAL A 152 23.30 -27.19 2.51
CA VAL A 152 23.63 -26.11 1.57
C VAL A 152 23.17 -26.50 0.18
N TYR A 153 22.55 -25.56 -0.53
CA TYR A 153 22.15 -25.79 -1.92
C TYR A 153 23.36 -26.13 -2.78
N LYS A 154 23.25 -27.26 -3.49
CA LYS A 154 24.17 -27.67 -4.56
C LYS A 154 23.34 -28.32 -5.65
N ARG A 155 23.41 -27.77 -6.85
CA ARG A 155 22.58 -28.19 -7.99
C ARG A 155 22.60 -29.70 -8.22
N GLU A 156 23.76 -30.33 -8.07
CA GLU A 156 23.95 -31.78 -8.28
C GLU A 156 23.19 -32.69 -7.32
N ASN A 157 22.66 -32.15 -6.22
CA ASN A 157 21.90 -32.91 -5.22
C ASN A 157 20.41 -33.03 -5.53
N TYR A 158 19.93 -32.38 -6.59
CA TYR A 158 18.52 -32.30 -6.92
C TYR A 158 18.26 -32.73 -8.37
N SER A 159 17.03 -33.12 -8.64
CA SER A 159 16.52 -33.64 -9.91
C SER A 159 15.25 -32.90 -10.34
N GLU A 160 14.76 -33.15 -11.55
CA GLU A 160 13.49 -32.59 -12.06
C GLU A 160 12.25 -33.08 -11.28
N ASP A 161 12.39 -34.14 -10.47
CA ASP A 161 11.34 -34.65 -9.60
C ASP A 161 11.33 -34.02 -8.20
N ASP A 162 12.38 -33.26 -7.86
CA ASP A 162 12.43 -32.46 -6.65
C ASP A 162 11.73 -31.12 -6.84
N VAL A 163 11.24 -30.57 -5.74
CA VAL A 163 10.61 -29.26 -5.66
C VAL A 163 11.21 -28.46 -4.54
N ILE A 164 11.49 -27.18 -4.80
CA ILE A 164 11.99 -26.25 -3.80
C ILE A 164 10.89 -25.21 -3.49
N VAL A 165 10.49 -25.11 -2.23
CA VAL A 165 9.55 -24.09 -1.74
C VAL A 165 10.34 -23.03 -0.96
N ILE A 166 10.20 -21.76 -1.35
CA ILE A 166 10.87 -20.65 -0.67
C ILE A 166 10.20 -20.40 0.69
N GLY A 167 10.97 -20.58 1.75
CA GLY A 167 10.58 -20.39 3.14
C GLY A 167 11.14 -19.11 3.75
N VAL A 168 11.27 -18.05 2.95
CA VAL A 168 11.83 -16.75 3.36
C VAL A 168 10.95 -15.61 2.84
N LYS A 169 10.74 -14.59 3.69
CA LYS A 169 9.97 -13.37 3.35
C LYS A 169 10.81 -12.11 3.22
N LYS A 170 12.03 -12.12 3.74
CA LYS A 170 12.88 -10.93 3.80
C LYS A 170 13.47 -10.65 2.41
N GLU A 171 13.20 -9.47 1.86
CA GLU A 171 13.60 -9.06 0.50
C GLU A 171 15.09 -9.31 0.21
N GLU A 172 15.97 -8.94 1.14
CA GLU A 172 17.43 -9.10 0.93
C GLU A 172 17.83 -10.57 0.80
N ALA A 173 17.17 -11.46 1.54
CA ALA A 173 17.42 -12.90 1.45
C ALA A 173 16.73 -13.54 0.24
N LEU A 174 15.61 -12.98 -0.23
CA LEU A 174 14.96 -13.43 -1.48
C LEU A 174 15.85 -13.18 -2.70
N SER A 175 16.51 -12.01 -2.77
CA SER A 175 17.48 -11.71 -3.84
C SER A 175 18.57 -12.77 -3.91
N GLU A 176 19.21 -13.08 -2.78
CA GLU A 176 20.26 -14.10 -2.68
C GLU A 176 19.72 -15.49 -3.09
N ILE A 177 18.52 -15.86 -2.64
CA ILE A 177 17.89 -17.14 -3.01
C ILE A 177 17.63 -17.22 -4.51
N TYR A 178 17.14 -16.15 -5.13
CA TYR A 178 16.88 -16.14 -6.57
C TYR A 178 18.17 -16.22 -7.39
N GLU A 179 19.26 -15.59 -6.94
CA GLU A 179 20.59 -15.75 -7.55
C GLU A 179 21.10 -17.19 -7.44
N VAL A 180 20.98 -17.80 -6.26
CA VAL A 180 21.42 -19.18 -6.01
C VAL A 180 20.60 -20.20 -6.81
N LEU A 181 19.33 -19.90 -7.08
CA LEU A 181 18.41 -20.80 -7.78
C LEU A 181 18.29 -20.51 -9.28
N ASP A 182 19.06 -19.58 -9.85
CA ASP A 182 18.91 -19.15 -11.25
C ASP A 182 19.13 -20.29 -12.26
N ASP A 183 20.02 -21.22 -11.92
CA ASP A 183 20.36 -22.38 -12.75
C ASP A 183 19.69 -23.68 -12.27
N CYS A 184 18.75 -23.59 -11.32
CA CYS A 184 18.08 -24.73 -10.72
C CYS A 184 17.21 -25.47 -11.74
N ILE A 185 17.35 -26.80 -11.77
CA ILE A 185 16.58 -27.68 -12.67
C ILE A 185 15.19 -28.03 -12.10
N CYS A 186 14.97 -27.82 -10.81
CA CYS A 186 13.73 -28.14 -10.13
C CYS A 186 12.63 -27.10 -10.42
N ASP A 187 11.39 -27.47 -10.15
CA ASP A 187 10.35 -26.46 -9.99
C ASP A 187 10.54 -25.72 -8.65
N ILE A 188 10.42 -24.39 -8.70
CA ILE A 188 10.60 -23.51 -7.56
C ILE A 188 9.24 -22.89 -7.26
N TYR A 189 8.80 -22.98 -6.02
CA TYR A 189 7.55 -22.43 -5.56
C TYR A 189 7.81 -21.35 -4.53
N THR A 190 7.07 -20.26 -4.61
CA THR A 190 6.99 -19.24 -3.55
C THR A 190 5.53 -19.06 -3.18
N ASP A 191 5.26 -18.79 -1.91
CA ASP A 191 3.92 -18.44 -1.47
C ASP A 191 3.55 -17.01 -1.90
N ILE A 192 4.56 -16.15 -2.08
CA ILE A 192 4.38 -14.73 -2.41
C ILE A 192 5.39 -14.34 -3.49
N ILE A 193 4.89 -13.79 -4.59
CA ILE A 193 5.68 -13.06 -5.62
C ILE A 193 5.65 -11.57 -5.31
N TRP A 194 4.49 -11.08 -4.90
CA TRP A 194 4.24 -9.69 -4.59
C TRP A 194 3.46 -9.60 -3.28
N THR A 195 3.98 -8.85 -2.31
CA THR A 195 3.36 -8.72 -1.00
C THR A 195 1.97 -8.09 -1.10
N ASP A 196 1.06 -8.48 -0.20
CA ASP A 196 -0.27 -7.88 -0.13
C ASP A 196 -0.19 -6.36 0.03
N ALA A 197 0.74 -5.87 0.86
CA ALA A 197 0.97 -4.44 1.03
C ALA A 197 1.43 -3.76 -0.27
N GLY A 198 2.30 -4.41 -1.06
CA GLY A 198 2.77 -3.91 -2.34
C GLY A 198 1.65 -3.85 -3.40
N ILE A 199 0.79 -4.87 -3.47
CA ILE A 199 -0.39 -4.87 -4.35
C ILE A 199 -1.35 -3.77 -3.91
N HIS A 200 -1.60 -3.68 -2.60
CA HIS A 200 -2.62 -2.81 -2.04
C HIS A 200 -2.28 -1.32 -2.16
N ASN A 201 -1.05 -0.97 -1.78
CA ASN A 201 -0.54 0.40 -1.80
C ASN A 201 0.10 0.79 -3.14
N GLY A 202 0.31 -0.18 -4.02
CA GLY A 202 0.92 0.03 -5.34
C GLY A 202 -0.10 0.39 -6.41
N ASN A 203 0.43 1.01 -7.48
CA ASN A 203 -0.32 1.41 -8.66
C ASN A 203 0.07 0.64 -9.93
N LEU A 204 0.74 -0.52 -9.83
CA LEU A 204 1.26 -1.22 -11.02
C LEU A 204 0.19 -1.47 -12.07
N MET A 205 -0.98 -1.99 -11.67
CA MET A 205 -2.05 -2.29 -12.60
C MET A 205 -2.64 -1.03 -13.25
N LEU A 206 -2.68 0.09 -12.52
CA LEU A 206 -3.09 1.39 -13.08
C LEU A 206 -2.05 1.93 -14.08
N VAL A 207 -0.77 1.79 -13.77
CA VAL A 207 0.35 2.20 -14.62
C VAL A 207 0.37 1.40 -15.92
N ILE A 208 0.17 0.09 -15.85
CA ILE A 208 0.07 -0.77 -17.04
C ILE A 208 -1.19 -0.44 -17.84
N GLU A 209 -2.33 -0.24 -17.19
CA GLU A 209 -3.58 0.13 -17.85
C GLU A 209 -3.43 1.44 -18.65
N LYS A 210 -2.79 2.44 -18.03
CA LYS A 210 -2.49 3.70 -18.71
C LYS A 210 -1.51 3.49 -19.87
N ALA A 211 -0.47 2.69 -19.68
CA ALA A 211 0.50 2.38 -20.72
C ALA A 211 -0.17 1.76 -21.96
N LEU A 212 -1.07 0.78 -21.75
CA LEU A 212 -1.80 0.13 -22.85
C LEU A 212 -2.75 1.10 -23.57
N LYS A 213 -3.50 1.92 -22.82
CA LYS A 213 -4.41 2.92 -23.40
C LYS A 213 -3.71 3.99 -24.22
N GLU A 214 -2.50 4.35 -23.81
CA GLU A 214 -1.69 5.37 -24.46
C GLU A 214 -0.64 4.78 -25.41
N GLU A 215 -0.71 3.48 -25.69
CA GLU A 215 0.20 2.74 -26.57
C GLU A 215 1.69 2.92 -26.23
N ARG A 216 2.00 3.10 -24.94
CA ARG A 216 3.36 3.27 -24.43
C ARG A 216 4.09 1.93 -24.39
N LYS A 217 5.40 1.97 -24.66
CA LYS A 217 6.28 0.82 -24.44
C LYS A 217 6.45 0.60 -22.94
N VAL A 218 6.37 -0.66 -22.51
CA VAL A 218 6.59 -1.04 -21.12
C VAL A 218 7.98 -1.61 -20.96
N TYR A 219 8.73 -1.06 -20.02
CA TYR A 219 10.08 -1.48 -19.67
C TYR A 219 10.10 -2.10 -18.28
N LEU A 220 10.75 -3.25 -18.11
CA LEU A 220 11.03 -3.87 -16.82
C LEU A 220 12.50 -3.64 -16.45
N CYS A 221 12.75 -2.77 -15.47
CA CYS A 221 14.06 -2.54 -14.88
C CYS A 221 14.30 -3.56 -13.77
N ALA A 222 15.08 -4.60 -14.08
CA ALA A 222 15.31 -5.73 -13.19
C ALA A 222 16.62 -6.45 -13.53
N ASN A 223 17.23 -7.12 -12.56
CA ASN A 223 18.24 -8.14 -12.86
C ASN A 223 17.62 -9.28 -13.67
N ASN A 224 18.41 -9.94 -14.51
CA ASN A 224 17.97 -11.16 -15.19
C ASN A 224 17.96 -12.33 -14.19
N SER A 225 16.89 -12.42 -13.39
CA SER A 225 16.68 -13.44 -12.37
C SER A 225 15.44 -14.26 -12.68
N ILE A 226 15.27 -15.39 -12.01
CA ILE A 226 14.05 -16.20 -12.12
C ILE A 226 12.78 -15.41 -11.78
N HIS A 227 12.89 -14.38 -10.92
CA HIS A 227 11.76 -13.54 -10.53
C HIS A 227 11.36 -12.60 -11.67
N SER A 228 12.29 -11.87 -12.27
CA SER A 228 11.98 -10.96 -13.38
C SER A 228 11.50 -11.72 -14.63
N GLN A 229 12.06 -12.91 -14.88
CA GLN A 229 11.57 -13.82 -15.92
C GLN A 229 10.14 -14.27 -15.65
N TYR A 230 9.79 -14.58 -14.40
CA TYR A 230 8.42 -14.91 -14.01
C TYR A 230 7.46 -13.75 -14.29
N ILE A 231 7.81 -12.54 -13.86
CA ILE A 231 6.99 -11.35 -14.09
C ILE A 231 6.74 -11.12 -15.58
N LYS A 232 7.79 -11.18 -16.42
CA LYS A 232 7.66 -11.04 -17.88
C LYS A 232 6.73 -12.10 -18.45
N ALA A 233 6.96 -13.37 -18.10
CA ALA A 233 6.16 -14.48 -18.59
C ALA A 233 4.67 -14.32 -18.21
N VAL A 234 4.39 -13.90 -16.97
CA VAL A 234 3.03 -13.62 -16.52
C VAL A 234 2.39 -12.54 -17.39
N PHE A 235 3.02 -11.38 -17.55
CA PHE A 235 2.42 -10.28 -18.31
C PHE A 235 2.31 -10.56 -19.82
N GLU A 236 3.25 -11.32 -20.40
CA GLU A 236 3.18 -11.77 -21.79
C GLU A 236 1.94 -12.64 -22.06
N GLU A 237 1.50 -13.47 -21.09
CA GLU A 237 0.25 -14.24 -21.22
C GLU A 237 -1.00 -13.38 -21.31
N PHE A 238 -0.93 -12.15 -20.80
CA PHE A 238 -1.99 -11.14 -20.90
C PHE A 238 -1.77 -10.19 -22.09
N GLY A 239 -0.84 -10.50 -22.99
CA GLY A 239 -0.54 -9.71 -24.18
C GLY A 239 0.26 -8.44 -23.92
N ILE A 240 0.88 -8.31 -22.73
CA ILE A 240 1.69 -7.16 -22.34
C ILE A 240 3.16 -7.52 -22.53
N VAL A 241 3.76 -6.98 -23.59
CA VAL A 241 5.18 -7.20 -23.89
C VAL A 241 6.03 -6.22 -23.09
N MET A 242 6.97 -6.73 -22.30
CA MET A 242 7.89 -5.92 -21.50
C MET A 242 9.32 -6.01 -22.02
N ASN A 243 9.89 -4.87 -22.39
CA ASN A 243 11.31 -4.75 -22.74
C ASN A 243 12.15 -4.75 -21.47
N GLN A 244 13.15 -5.62 -21.37
CA GLN A 244 13.98 -5.71 -20.17
C GLN A 244 15.14 -4.71 -20.22
N ILE A 245 15.35 -4.01 -19.11
CA ILE A 245 16.52 -3.16 -18.86
C ILE A 245 17.30 -3.83 -17.73
N ASN A 246 18.52 -4.26 -18.03
CA ASN A 246 19.38 -4.90 -17.04
C ASN A 246 20.14 -3.85 -16.23
N VAL A 247 20.29 -4.13 -14.93
CA VAL A 247 20.92 -3.26 -13.93
C VAL A 247 22.45 -3.32 -14.02
N GLU A 248 23.02 -4.45 -14.48
CA GLU A 248 24.46 -4.66 -14.61
C GLU A 248 24.80 -5.32 -15.97
N GLY A 249 25.55 -4.62 -16.83
CA GLY A 249 26.32 -5.24 -17.94
C GLY A 249 25.74 -5.18 -19.36
N ASP A 250 26.64 -5.30 -20.34
CA ASP A 250 26.51 -5.10 -21.80
C ASP A 250 25.43 -5.95 -22.51
N CYS A 251 24.15 -5.59 -22.42
CA CYS A 251 23.14 -6.15 -23.33
C CYS A 251 21.95 -5.23 -23.66
N GLY A 252 21.86 -4.86 -24.94
CA GLY A 252 20.66 -4.43 -25.67
C GLY A 252 20.17 -3.00 -25.44
N ILE A 253 19.97 -2.63 -24.18
CA ILE A 253 19.70 -1.28 -23.68
C ILE A 253 20.66 -1.15 -22.50
N SER A 254 21.82 -0.55 -22.76
CA SER A 254 22.96 -0.54 -21.83
C SER A 254 22.68 0.19 -20.52
N SER A 255 21.62 1.00 -20.47
CA SER A 255 21.23 1.71 -19.27
C SER A 255 19.79 2.20 -19.31
N ILE A 256 19.23 2.52 -18.14
CA ILE A 256 17.97 3.26 -17.99
C ILE A 256 17.99 4.63 -18.72
N TRP A 257 19.17 5.14 -19.04
CA TRP A 257 19.36 6.34 -19.87
C TRP A 257 18.99 6.15 -21.35
N ASP A 258 18.89 4.90 -21.80
CA ASP A 258 18.57 4.53 -23.18
C ASP A 258 17.06 4.27 -23.38
N VAL A 259 16.24 4.50 -22.35
CA VAL A 259 14.77 4.47 -22.46
C VAL A 259 14.33 5.53 -23.47
N ASP A 260 13.34 5.21 -24.30
CA ASP A 260 12.78 6.16 -25.28
C ASP A 260 12.25 7.43 -24.59
N GLU A 261 11.75 8.39 -25.39
CA GLU A 261 11.10 9.58 -24.86
C GLU A 261 10.05 9.22 -23.77
N ILE A 262 10.09 9.93 -22.64
CA ILE A 262 9.26 9.68 -21.45
C ILE A 262 7.78 9.52 -21.82
N LYS A 263 7.30 10.31 -22.78
CA LYS A 263 5.92 10.32 -23.24
C LYS A 263 5.47 8.98 -23.86
N ASP A 264 6.42 8.23 -24.40
CA ASP A 264 6.20 6.97 -25.13
C ASP A 264 6.58 5.74 -24.28
N SER A 265 6.96 5.94 -23.01
CA SER A 265 7.54 4.91 -22.16
C SER A 265 6.87 4.81 -20.79
N THR A 266 6.80 3.59 -20.27
CA THR A 266 6.44 3.28 -18.90
C THR A 266 7.47 2.35 -18.30
N VAL A 267 7.95 2.62 -17.09
CA VAL A 267 8.97 1.79 -16.42
C VAL A 267 8.41 1.07 -15.20
N ILE A 268 8.69 -0.22 -15.08
CA ILE A 268 8.38 -1.05 -13.91
C ILE A 268 9.69 -1.45 -13.26
N VAL A 269 9.87 -1.13 -11.98
CA VAL A 269 11.08 -1.48 -11.23
C VAL A 269 10.85 -2.76 -10.43
N ASP A 270 11.71 -3.75 -10.64
CA ASP A 270 11.75 -5.01 -9.89
C ASP A 270 13.18 -5.23 -9.35
N GLU A 271 13.44 -4.62 -8.18
CA GLU A 271 14.74 -4.63 -7.53
C GLU A 271 14.56 -4.88 -6.04
N PHE A 272 15.13 -5.97 -5.53
CA PHE A 272 15.03 -6.37 -4.12
C PHE A 272 16.01 -5.62 -3.22
N ASP A 273 17.15 -5.17 -3.75
CA ASP A 273 18.07 -4.34 -3.00
C ASP A 273 17.51 -2.92 -2.86
N LYS A 274 17.24 -2.51 -1.61
CA LYS A 274 16.63 -1.21 -1.31
C LYS A 274 17.47 -0.02 -1.78
N GLN A 275 18.80 -0.11 -1.73
CA GLN A 275 19.67 0.99 -2.13
C GLN A 275 19.68 1.16 -3.66
N ARG A 276 19.79 0.05 -4.40
CA ARG A 276 19.71 0.02 -5.86
C ARG A 276 18.33 0.45 -6.35
N ARG A 277 17.26 -0.05 -5.72
CA ARG A 277 15.88 0.38 -6.00
C ARG A 277 15.77 1.89 -5.89
N TRP A 278 16.25 2.48 -4.80
CA TRP A 278 16.18 3.92 -4.61
C TRP A 278 17.04 4.70 -5.62
N TYR A 279 18.23 4.19 -5.96
CA TYR A 279 19.06 4.74 -7.03
C TYR A 279 18.30 4.79 -8.38
N PHE A 280 17.54 3.74 -8.73
CA PHE A 280 16.71 3.76 -9.93
C PHE A 280 15.60 4.79 -9.88
N LEU A 281 14.94 4.92 -8.73
CA LEU A 281 13.90 5.91 -8.58
C LEU A 281 14.48 7.33 -8.73
N GLU A 282 15.65 7.63 -8.16
CA GLU A 282 16.34 8.90 -8.37
C GLU A 282 16.65 9.16 -9.85
N ILE A 283 17.11 8.15 -10.59
CA ILE A 283 17.35 8.29 -12.03
C ILE A 283 16.04 8.55 -12.77
N LEU A 284 14.98 7.79 -12.50
CA LEU A 284 13.66 7.98 -13.13
C LEU A 284 13.14 9.40 -12.88
N TYR A 285 13.20 9.89 -11.64
CA TYR A 285 12.82 11.27 -11.34
C TYR A 285 13.69 12.29 -12.08
N SER A 286 15.00 12.06 -12.17
CA SER A 286 15.92 12.95 -12.92
C SER A 286 15.63 12.97 -14.43
N LEU A 287 15.13 11.86 -14.96
CA LEU A 287 14.68 11.71 -16.33
C LEU A 287 13.28 12.30 -16.55
N GLY A 288 12.57 12.75 -15.51
CA GLY A 288 11.24 13.35 -15.62
C GLY A 288 10.08 12.36 -15.50
N PHE A 289 10.33 11.11 -15.14
CA PHE A 289 9.28 10.19 -14.72
C PHE A 289 8.69 10.64 -13.37
N LYS A 290 7.37 10.49 -13.22
CA LYS A 290 6.64 10.91 -12.02
C LYS A 290 5.52 9.94 -11.71
N LEU A 291 5.37 9.62 -10.42
CA LEU A 291 4.31 8.72 -9.98
C LEU A 291 2.91 9.26 -10.31
N LYS A 292 2.69 10.57 -10.18
CA LYS A 292 1.41 11.22 -10.52
C LYS A 292 1.02 11.09 -11.99
N ASP A 293 2.01 10.92 -12.87
CA ASP A 293 1.81 10.76 -14.31
C ASP A 293 1.59 9.29 -14.68
N LEU A 294 1.65 8.39 -13.69
CA LEU A 294 1.51 6.94 -13.83
C LEU A 294 2.39 6.39 -14.96
N ASN A 295 3.59 6.95 -15.12
CA ASN A 295 4.58 6.52 -16.11
C ASN A 295 5.68 5.63 -15.51
N PHE A 296 5.62 5.35 -14.20
CA PHE A 296 6.38 4.26 -13.62
C PHE A 296 5.72 3.69 -12.35
N ALA A 297 6.10 2.46 -11.99
CA ALA A 297 5.75 1.80 -10.74
C ALA A 297 6.91 0.88 -10.29
N ALA A 298 6.83 0.32 -9.09
CA ALA A 298 7.68 -0.80 -8.70
C ALA A 298 6.84 -1.97 -8.16
N ILE A 299 7.41 -3.17 -8.22
CA ILE A 299 6.82 -4.37 -7.63
C ILE A 299 7.08 -4.36 -6.12
N GLN A 300 8.33 -4.18 -5.72
CA GLN A 300 8.67 -4.11 -4.31
C GLN A 300 8.29 -2.75 -3.70
N GLU A 301 8.28 -2.62 -2.37
CA GLU A 301 7.85 -1.39 -1.69
C GLU A 301 8.70 -0.17 -2.13
N TYR A 302 8.07 0.82 -2.76
CA TYR A 302 8.70 2.06 -3.27
C TYR A 302 8.04 3.33 -2.73
N THR A 303 7.13 3.16 -1.77
CA THR A 303 6.34 4.25 -1.17
C THR A 303 7.13 5.02 -0.11
N LEU A 304 8.21 4.43 0.40
CA LEU A 304 9.08 5.04 1.42
C LEU A 304 10.21 5.84 0.76
N GLY A 305 10.54 7.00 1.31
CA GLY A 305 11.63 7.83 0.82
C GLY A 305 13.01 7.35 1.27
N LYS A 306 14.04 7.99 0.71
CA LYS A 306 15.47 7.72 0.96
C LYS A 306 15.84 7.57 2.43
N ASP A 307 15.26 8.40 3.29
CA ASP A 307 15.61 8.45 4.71
C ASP A 307 15.14 7.20 5.47
N PHE A 308 14.06 6.54 5.03
CA PHE A 308 13.67 5.23 5.57
C PHE A 308 14.71 4.15 5.21
N PHE A 309 15.14 4.12 3.94
CA PHE A 309 16.10 3.12 3.47
C PHE A 309 17.48 3.29 4.10
N ASN A 310 17.89 4.53 4.37
CA ASN A 310 19.14 4.83 5.07
C ASN A 310 19.03 4.67 6.60
N GLY A 311 17.87 4.24 7.12
CA GLY A 311 17.64 4.04 8.55
C GLY A 311 17.55 5.33 9.37
N LYS A 312 17.49 6.49 8.72
CA LYS A 312 17.31 7.81 9.37
C LYS A 312 15.91 7.98 9.93
N ILE A 313 14.94 7.33 9.30
CA ILE A 313 13.58 7.16 9.81
C ILE A 313 13.35 5.68 10.03
N ARG A 314 12.84 5.30 11.20
CA ARG A 314 12.46 3.92 11.49
C ARG A 314 11.17 3.86 12.29
N TYR A 315 10.43 2.78 12.10
CA TYR A 315 9.32 2.42 12.97
C TYR A 315 9.83 1.98 14.33
N VAL A 316 9.19 2.45 15.39
CA VAL A 316 9.36 1.95 16.76
C VAL A 316 8.00 1.67 17.37
N ALA A 317 7.91 0.70 18.26
CA ALA A 317 6.69 0.45 19.02
C ALA A 317 6.37 1.67 19.90
N ASP A 318 5.11 2.08 19.90
CA ASP A 318 4.59 3.16 20.73
C ASP A 318 3.41 2.60 21.53
N PRO A 319 3.51 2.48 22.87
CA PRO A 319 2.44 1.89 23.67
C PRO A 319 1.13 2.68 23.63
N LEU A 320 1.17 3.96 23.21
CA LEU A 320 -0.01 4.81 23.17
C LEU A 320 -0.76 4.71 21.83
N ILE A 321 -0.04 4.58 20.72
CA ILE A 321 -0.59 4.66 19.35
C ILE A 321 -0.10 3.52 18.43
N SER A 322 0.30 2.39 19.00
CA SER A 322 0.88 1.19 18.36
C SER A 322 2.31 1.36 17.87
N TYR A 323 2.57 2.36 17.04
CA TYR A 323 3.92 2.68 16.60
C TYR A 323 4.10 4.17 16.35
N SER A 324 5.36 4.59 16.37
CA SER A 324 5.78 5.93 16.00
C SER A 324 7.00 5.86 15.08
N TYR A 325 7.28 6.97 14.39
CA TYR A 325 8.56 7.19 13.73
C TYR A 325 9.60 7.74 14.70
N VAL A 326 10.84 7.27 14.59
CA VAL A 326 12.01 7.94 15.18
C VAL A 326 12.82 8.58 14.08
N PHE A 327 13.11 9.87 14.24
CA PHE A 327 13.95 10.66 13.34
C PHE A 327 15.35 10.82 13.95
N HIS A 328 16.35 10.16 13.34
CA HIS A 328 17.74 10.19 13.81
C HIS A 328 18.43 11.53 13.57
N ASP A 329 18.06 12.22 12.48
CA ASP A 329 18.72 13.44 12.06
C ASP A 329 18.44 14.64 12.98
N THR A 330 17.36 14.59 13.79
CA THR A 330 16.89 15.75 14.55
C THR A 330 17.09 15.67 16.06
N THR A 331 17.14 14.48 16.68
CA THR A 331 17.41 14.26 18.13
C THR A 331 17.14 12.82 18.64
N ASN A 332 16.91 11.83 17.77
CA ASN A 332 16.16 10.60 18.14
C ASN A 332 14.76 10.93 18.68
N SER A 333 14.13 11.96 18.10
CA SER A 333 12.80 12.41 18.49
C SER A 333 11.71 11.63 17.75
N LEU A 334 10.52 11.58 18.36
CA LEU A 334 9.29 11.12 17.69
C LEU A 334 8.69 12.18 16.76
N TRP A 335 9.34 13.35 16.66
CA TRP A 335 8.91 14.51 15.90
C TRP A 335 9.92 14.82 14.79
N SER A 336 9.41 15.11 13.59
CA SER A 336 10.19 15.79 12.57
C SER A 336 10.14 17.30 12.86
N ILE A 337 11.27 17.86 13.28
CA ILE A 337 11.39 19.25 13.72
C ILE A 337 11.99 20.09 12.58
N CYS A 338 11.30 21.18 12.22
CA CYS A 338 11.78 22.14 11.22
C CYS A 338 11.89 23.54 11.83
N GLY A 339 13.03 24.21 11.69
CA GLY A 339 13.30 25.53 12.28
C GLY A 339 14.14 25.47 13.56
N ASP A 340 14.48 26.63 14.10
CA ASP A 340 15.27 26.76 15.32
C ASP A 340 14.36 26.90 16.54
N GLU A 341 14.55 26.06 17.56
CA GLU A 341 13.80 26.05 18.83
C GLU A 341 14.09 27.26 19.74
N ASN A 342 14.09 28.47 19.18
CA ASN A 342 14.30 29.71 19.89
C ASN A 342 12.97 30.21 20.47
N ASP A 343 13.00 30.79 21.67
CA ASP A 343 11.83 31.36 22.37
C ASP A 343 11.08 32.44 21.57
N SER A 344 11.72 33.05 20.57
CA SER A 344 11.11 34.05 19.68
C SER A 344 10.37 33.47 18.47
N SER A 345 10.39 32.15 18.28
CA SER A 345 9.72 31.48 17.17
C SER A 345 8.32 31.03 17.57
N TYR A 346 7.35 31.16 16.66
CA TYR A 346 6.04 30.54 16.85
C TYR A 346 6.19 29.03 16.73
N LYS A 347 5.70 28.28 17.72
CA LYS A 347 5.71 26.82 17.72
C LYS A 347 4.42 26.29 17.11
N ILE A 348 4.53 25.54 16.02
CA ILE A 348 3.40 24.95 15.31
C ILE A 348 3.48 23.44 15.42
N MET A 349 2.50 22.83 16.08
CA MET A 349 2.37 21.38 16.19
C MET A 349 1.45 20.88 15.09
N VAL A 350 1.93 19.95 14.27
CA VAL A 350 1.18 19.39 13.15
C VAL A 350 0.91 17.92 13.40
N LEU A 351 -0.37 17.58 13.48
CA LEU A 351 -0.92 16.25 13.71
C LEU A 351 -1.57 15.75 12.42
N GLY A 352 -1.53 14.43 12.18
CA GLY A 352 -2.16 13.83 11.00
C GLY A 352 -1.66 12.43 10.65
N GLY A 353 -2.09 11.96 9.48
CA GLY A 353 -1.75 10.66 8.91
C GLY A 353 -0.50 10.64 8.01
N SER A 354 -0.34 9.57 7.24
CA SER A 354 0.73 9.42 6.22
C SER A 354 0.74 10.54 5.17
N THR A 355 -0.40 11.16 4.89
CA THR A 355 -0.56 12.29 3.97
C THR A 355 0.08 13.60 4.46
N THR A 356 0.46 13.65 5.74
CA THR A 356 1.14 14.80 6.39
C THR A 356 2.59 14.48 6.75
N HIS A 357 2.95 13.20 6.81
CA HIS A 357 4.30 12.74 7.12
C HIS A 357 5.30 13.14 6.02
N ASP A 358 6.50 13.56 6.43
CA ASP A 358 7.56 13.97 5.49
C ASP A 358 8.36 12.75 4.99
N GLY A 359 8.66 12.70 3.69
CA GLY A 359 9.47 11.62 3.12
C GLY A 359 8.70 10.41 2.60
N TYR A 360 7.35 10.44 2.56
CA TYR A 360 6.59 9.48 1.74
C TYR A 360 6.74 9.82 0.25
N TYR A 361 6.93 8.80 -0.59
CA TYR A 361 7.12 8.89 -2.05
C TYR A 361 8.22 9.87 -2.51
N SER A 362 9.18 10.17 -1.62
CA SER A 362 10.24 11.17 -1.86
C SER A 362 9.72 12.56 -2.19
N ILE A 363 8.48 12.87 -1.79
CA ILE A 363 7.89 14.20 -1.87
C ILE A 363 7.96 14.84 -0.48
N LYS A 364 8.32 16.13 -0.45
CA LYS A 364 8.24 16.92 0.79
C LYS A 364 6.78 17.07 1.20
N SER A 365 6.47 16.82 2.46
CA SER A 365 5.10 16.99 2.95
C SER A 365 4.63 18.44 2.83
N TRP A 366 3.30 18.62 2.78
CA TRP A 366 2.71 19.96 2.81
C TRP A 366 3.12 20.72 4.08
N ALA A 367 3.27 20.04 5.22
CA ALA A 367 3.70 20.69 6.46
C ALA A 367 5.14 21.23 6.36
N ARG A 368 6.06 20.44 5.79
CA ARG A 368 7.45 20.87 5.54
C ARG A 368 7.50 22.05 4.57
N ARG A 369 6.73 21.99 3.46
CA ARG A 369 6.68 23.06 2.47
C ARG A 369 6.01 24.34 3.02
N LEU A 370 5.04 24.21 3.92
CA LEU A 370 4.42 25.35 4.60
C LEU A 370 5.45 26.08 5.46
N TRP A 371 6.25 25.34 6.24
CA TRP A 371 7.38 25.91 6.98
C TRP A 371 8.35 26.66 6.07
N GLU A 372 8.73 26.08 4.92
CA GLU A 372 9.61 26.74 3.94
C GLU A 372 9.00 28.05 3.41
N ARG A 373 7.70 28.06 3.07
CA ARG A 373 6.99 29.27 2.60
C ARG A 373 6.94 30.35 3.68
N LEU A 374 6.64 29.99 4.93
CA LEU A 374 6.62 30.95 6.05
C LEU A 374 8.02 31.51 6.34
N ASN A 375 9.04 30.66 6.33
CA ASN A 375 10.42 31.08 6.53
C ASN A 375 10.90 32.04 5.43
N ASN A 376 10.56 31.76 4.17
CA ASN A 376 10.85 32.65 3.03
C ASN A 376 10.14 34.02 3.15
N LYS A 377 9.05 34.10 3.92
CA LYS A 377 8.36 35.35 4.29
C LYS A 377 8.90 36.00 5.57
N ASN A 378 10.08 35.57 6.04
CA ASN A 378 10.72 36.00 7.28
C ASN A 378 9.85 35.80 8.53
N LYS A 379 8.98 34.77 8.53
CA LYS A 379 8.18 34.39 9.69
C LYS A 379 8.93 33.31 10.47
N LYS A 380 9.40 33.66 11.67
CA LYS A 380 10.13 32.73 12.55
C LYS A 380 9.17 31.71 13.15
N CYS A 381 9.22 30.48 12.64
CA CYS A 381 8.39 29.38 13.11
C CYS A 381 9.24 28.12 13.33
N THR A 382 8.84 27.33 14.32
CA THR A 382 9.32 25.97 14.56
C THR A 382 8.16 25.00 14.38
N PHE A 383 8.29 24.05 13.46
CA PHE A 383 7.28 23.03 13.21
C PHE A 383 7.66 21.74 13.94
N TYR A 384 6.73 21.20 14.71
CA TYR A 384 6.78 19.85 15.28
C TYR A 384 5.80 18.99 14.49
N ILE A 385 6.29 18.22 13.52
CA ILE A 385 5.46 17.37 12.66
C ILE A 385 5.41 15.96 13.27
N GLY A 386 4.28 15.61 13.88
CA GLY A 386 4.05 14.35 14.60
C GLY A 386 3.16 13.37 13.84
N ALA A 387 3.00 13.57 12.54
CA ALA A 387 2.14 12.75 11.70
C ALA A 387 2.65 11.30 11.58
N GLN A 388 1.76 10.34 11.76
CA GLN A 388 2.06 8.90 11.73
C GLN A 388 1.26 8.19 10.63
N SER A 389 1.84 7.19 9.97
CA SER A 389 1.12 6.45 8.94
C SER A 389 -0.07 5.70 9.51
N GLY A 390 -1.21 5.75 8.82
CA GLY A 390 -2.47 5.14 9.28
C GLY A 390 -3.04 5.72 10.58
N ALA A 391 -2.53 6.86 11.08
CA ALA A 391 -3.08 7.52 12.26
C ALA A 391 -4.53 7.97 12.03
N LYS A 392 -5.36 7.76 13.04
CA LYS A 392 -6.72 8.27 13.16
C LYS A 392 -6.73 9.51 14.06
N VAL A 393 -7.86 10.22 14.10
CA VAL A 393 -8.00 11.42 14.95
C VAL A 393 -7.81 11.12 16.45
N ALA A 394 -8.06 9.89 16.89
CA ALA A 394 -7.79 9.48 18.27
C ALA A 394 -6.29 9.45 18.59
N ASP A 395 -5.47 8.99 17.64
CA ASP A 395 -4.02 8.95 17.80
C ASP A 395 -3.47 10.37 17.91
N GLU A 396 -4.01 11.30 17.12
CA GLU A 396 -3.66 12.72 17.20
C GLU A 396 -4.00 13.32 18.56
N LEU A 397 -5.18 13.01 19.11
CA LEU A 397 -5.55 13.43 20.46
C LEU A 397 -4.56 12.87 21.48
N PHE A 398 -4.19 11.60 21.39
CA PHE A 398 -3.25 10.98 22.32
C PHE A 398 -1.84 11.59 22.24
N ILE A 399 -1.34 11.85 21.03
CA ILE A 399 -0.07 12.57 20.82
C ILE A 399 -0.15 13.96 21.45
N LEU A 400 -1.24 14.70 21.22
CA LEU A 400 -1.42 16.04 21.77
C LEU A 400 -1.45 16.03 23.30
N LEU A 401 -2.16 15.08 23.91
CA LEU A 401 -2.22 14.93 25.37
C LEU A 401 -0.85 14.59 25.97
N ARG A 402 -0.06 13.76 25.29
CA ARG A 402 1.28 13.34 25.74
C ARG A 402 2.30 14.48 25.64
N ASP A 403 2.33 15.16 24.49
CA ASP A 403 3.45 16.03 24.11
C ASP A 403 3.10 17.52 24.09
N GLY A 404 1.82 17.87 23.88
CA GLY A 404 1.39 19.25 23.66
C GLY A 404 1.71 20.19 24.81
N TYR A 405 1.50 19.74 26.06
CA TYR A 405 1.82 20.53 27.26
C TYR A 405 3.33 20.87 27.36
N TYR A 406 4.20 19.98 26.90
CA TYR A 406 5.65 20.17 26.96
C TYR A 406 6.17 21.00 25.81
N ILE A 407 5.64 20.79 24.60
CA ILE A 407 5.98 21.58 23.40
C ILE A 407 5.51 23.04 23.57
N LYS A 408 4.34 23.23 24.19
CA LYS A 408 3.65 24.53 24.33
C LYS A 408 3.47 25.22 22.97
N PRO A 409 2.72 24.60 22.04
CA PRO A 409 2.52 25.18 20.72
C PRO A 409 1.73 26.48 20.80
N ASP A 410 2.01 27.41 19.90
CA ASP A 410 1.17 28.57 19.63
C ASP A 410 0.00 28.23 18.70
N LEU A 411 0.17 27.19 17.88
CA LEU A 411 -0.84 26.66 16.98
C LEU A 411 -0.75 25.13 16.91
N VAL A 412 -1.89 24.46 17.04
CA VAL A 412 -2.08 23.05 16.73
C VAL A 412 -2.86 22.94 15.41
N ILE A 413 -2.32 22.19 14.45
CA ILE A 413 -2.98 21.86 13.19
C ILE A 413 -3.28 20.36 13.20
N SER A 414 -4.55 19.98 13.07
CA SER A 414 -4.97 18.58 12.85
C SER A 414 -5.40 18.41 11.40
N PHE A 415 -4.75 17.51 10.67
CA PHE A 415 -5.04 17.20 9.27
C PHE A 415 -5.41 15.72 9.12
N SER A 416 -6.71 15.44 9.06
CA SER A 416 -7.21 14.06 9.22
C SER A 416 -8.57 13.79 8.57
N GLY A 417 -9.10 12.59 8.77
CA GLY A 417 -10.42 12.15 8.27
C GLY A 417 -10.38 10.90 7.41
N THR A 418 -9.32 10.67 6.61
CA THR A 418 -9.26 9.50 5.70
C THR A 418 -9.20 8.17 6.43
N ASN A 419 -8.32 8.03 7.44
CA ASN A 419 -8.23 6.78 8.21
C ASN A 419 -9.42 6.57 9.15
N ASP A 420 -10.16 7.64 9.47
CA ASP A 420 -11.35 7.61 10.32
C ASP A 420 -12.59 7.06 9.59
N MET A 421 -12.57 7.06 8.26
CA MET A 421 -13.61 6.47 7.41
C MET A 421 -13.63 4.94 7.47
N LEU A 422 -12.51 4.29 7.85
CA LEU A 422 -12.49 2.85 8.09
C LEU A 422 -13.45 2.51 9.22
N ASP A 423 -14.49 1.77 8.89
CA ASP A 423 -15.38 1.22 9.89
C ASP A 423 -14.76 0.01 10.58
N THR A 424 -14.95 -0.06 11.89
CA THR A 424 -14.47 -1.17 12.71
C THR A 424 -15.56 -1.54 13.68
N ASP A 425 -15.81 -2.85 13.86
CA ASP A 425 -16.74 -3.35 14.89
C ASP A 425 -16.25 -3.07 16.33
N LEU A 426 -15.07 -2.47 16.47
CA LEU A 426 -14.46 -2.08 17.74
C LEU A 426 -14.78 -0.63 18.07
N ASN A 427 -14.69 -0.29 19.36
CA ASN A 427 -14.65 1.10 19.77
C ASN A 427 -13.46 1.80 19.08
N ARG A 428 -13.78 2.85 18.31
CA ARG A 428 -12.87 3.58 17.41
C ARG A 428 -11.68 4.26 18.10
N PHE A 429 -11.69 4.38 19.43
CA PHE A 429 -10.51 4.80 20.22
C PHE A 429 -9.41 3.74 20.29
N ASN A 430 -9.74 2.47 20.07
CA ASN A 430 -8.75 1.40 20.10
C ASN A 430 -8.05 1.36 18.75
N GLU A 431 -6.73 1.35 18.81
CA GLU A 431 -5.91 1.13 17.64
C GLU A 431 -6.02 -0.36 17.25
N TRP A 432 -6.37 -0.61 15.99
CA TRP A 432 -6.71 -1.95 15.51
C TRP A 432 -5.52 -2.92 15.50
N ARG A 433 -4.30 -2.42 15.32
CA ARG A 433 -3.06 -3.19 15.35
C ARG A 433 -2.74 -3.66 16.76
N TRP A 434 -3.00 -2.83 17.78
CA TRP A 434 -2.91 -3.29 19.18
C TRP A 434 -3.91 -4.41 19.44
N TYR A 435 -5.15 -4.25 18.96
CA TYR A 435 -6.16 -5.29 19.08
C TYR A 435 -5.71 -6.60 18.38
N GLU A 436 -5.20 -6.50 17.15
CA GLU A 436 -4.68 -7.65 16.39
C GLU A 436 -3.47 -8.30 17.07
N PHE A 437 -2.53 -7.50 17.56
CA PHE A 437 -1.40 -8.00 18.34
C PHE A 437 -1.87 -8.76 19.58
N LEU A 438 -2.76 -8.16 20.39
CA LEU A 438 -3.30 -8.80 21.58
C LEU A 438 -4.09 -10.07 21.23
N ARG A 439 -4.87 -10.06 20.15
CA ARG A 439 -5.62 -11.24 19.69
C ARG A 439 -4.69 -12.40 19.30
N ASN A 440 -3.57 -12.10 18.67
CA ASN A 440 -2.59 -13.09 18.26
C ASN A 440 -1.78 -13.65 19.45
N GLU A 441 -1.49 -12.81 20.44
CA GLU A 441 -0.73 -13.21 21.64
C GLU A 441 -1.62 -13.87 22.72
N MET A 442 -2.90 -13.51 22.76
CA MET A 442 -3.84 -13.96 23.79
C MET A 442 -4.78 -15.00 23.21
N GLU A 443 -4.27 -16.22 23.00
CA GLU A 443 -5.06 -17.39 22.57
C GLU A 443 -6.36 -17.48 23.39
N GLU A 444 -7.51 -17.34 22.70
CA GLU A 444 -8.87 -17.55 23.22
C GLU A 444 -9.37 -16.60 24.34
N LYS A 445 -8.70 -15.47 24.62
CA LYS A 445 -9.19 -14.52 25.63
C LYS A 445 -10.09 -13.44 25.04
N GLU A 446 -11.18 -13.15 25.74
CA GLU A 446 -12.05 -12.01 25.43
C GLU A 446 -11.29 -10.69 25.61
N ILE A 447 -11.23 -9.87 24.55
CA ILE A 447 -10.65 -8.53 24.58
C ILE A 447 -11.78 -7.51 24.73
N ASN A 448 -11.75 -6.73 25.82
CA ASN A 448 -12.71 -5.66 26.04
C ASN A 448 -12.20 -4.35 25.43
N THR A 449 -12.91 -3.82 24.43
CA THR A 449 -12.58 -2.55 23.76
C THR A 449 -13.35 -1.35 24.31
N GLY A 450 -14.13 -1.54 25.38
CA GLY A 450 -14.96 -0.52 26.01
C GLY A 450 -16.38 -0.47 25.47
N LEU A 451 -17.05 0.68 25.63
CA LEU A 451 -18.43 0.85 25.19
C LEU A 451 -18.49 0.99 23.67
N VAL A 452 -18.98 -0.03 22.98
CA VAL A 452 -19.32 0.04 21.56
C VAL A 452 -20.54 0.95 21.41
N ARG A 453 -20.44 1.95 20.54
CA ARG A 453 -21.53 2.86 20.21
C ARG A 453 -21.74 2.87 18.70
N ASP A 454 -23.01 2.88 18.32
CA ASP A 454 -23.45 3.17 16.96
C ASP A 454 -23.32 4.68 16.70
N GLU A 455 -22.08 5.15 16.54
CA GLU A 455 -21.73 6.52 16.18
C GLU A 455 -21.11 6.50 14.77
N GLY A 456 -21.74 7.18 13.82
CA GLY A 456 -21.22 7.28 12.46
C GLY A 456 -19.82 7.91 12.41
N ALA A 457 -18.99 7.45 11.48
CA ALA A 457 -17.57 7.79 11.38
C ALA A 457 -17.31 9.32 11.41
N TYR A 458 -18.10 10.10 10.67
CA TYR A 458 -17.97 11.57 10.66
C TYR A 458 -18.27 12.20 12.03
N HIS A 459 -19.30 11.74 12.73
CA HIS A 459 -19.67 12.27 14.03
C HIS A 459 -18.61 11.96 15.09
N TYR A 460 -18.10 10.73 15.07
CA TYR A 460 -16.95 10.32 15.88
C TYR A 460 -15.78 11.26 15.62
N TRP A 461 -15.37 11.40 14.35
CA TRP A 461 -14.24 12.24 13.96
C TRP A 461 -14.40 13.69 14.43
N LYS A 462 -15.56 14.30 14.15
CA LYS A 462 -15.88 15.68 14.55
C LYS A 462 -15.85 15.85 16.08
N ARG A 463 -16.36 14.88 16.83
CA ARG A 463 -16.35 14.90 18.30
C ARG A 463 -14.92 14.91 18.83
N ILE A 464 -14.03 14.11 18.26
CA ILE A 464 -12.62 14.12 18.68
C ILE A 464 -11.93 15.41 18.27
N GLN A 465 -12.21 15.95 17.07
CA GLN A 465 -11.67 17.25 16.66
C GLN A 465 -12.06 18.39 17.62
N LYS A 466 -13.28 18.35 18.15
CA LYS A 466 -13.70 19.30 19.19
C LYS A 466 -12.88 19.14 20.48
N ILE A 467 -12.57 17.90 20.90
CA ILE A 467 -11.74 17.66 22.09
C ILE A 467 -10.32 18.16 21.87
N ILE A 468 -9.74 17.91 20.69
CA ILE A 468 -8.41 18.40 20.31
C ILE A 468 -8.39 19.93 20.37
N LYS A 469 -9.41 20.60 19.80
CA LYS A 469 -9.58 22.05 19.90
C LYS A 469 -9.62 22.53 21.34
N ASP A 470 -10.54 21.99 22.14
CA ASP A 470 -10.76 22.42 23.52
C ASP A 470 -9.48 22.24 24.37
N TYR A 471 -8.77 21.12 24.19
CA TYR A 471 -7.50 20.90 24.90
C TYR A 471 -6.38 21.83 24.42
N SER A 472 -6.24 22.03 23.10
CA SER A 472 -5.26 22.97 22.53
C SER A 472 -5.44 24.38 23.10
N GLU A 473 -6.67 24.87 23.13
CA GLU A 473 -7.00 26.19 23.69
C GLU A 473 -6.75 26.24 25.20
N SER A 474 -6.96 25.14 25.93
CA SER A 474 -6.69 25.07 27.37
C SER A 474 -5.20 25.18 27.72
N ILE A 475 -4.30 24.79 26.81
CA ILE A 475 -2.85 24.95 26.97
C ILE A 475 -2.31 26.24 26.34
N GLY A 476 -3.20 27.12 25.88
CA GLY A 476 -2.87 28.44 25.31
C GLY A 476 -2.60 28.45 23.81
N ALA A 477 -2.77 27.33 23.10
CA ALA A 477 -2.57 27.23 21.67
C ALA A 477 -3.82 27.65 20.90
N LYS A 478 -3.65 28.21 19.70
CA LYS A 478 -4.72 28.28 18.71
C LYS A 478 -4.92 26.91 18.06
N TYR A 479 -6.07 26.69 17.43
CA TYR A 479 -6.41 25.42 16.81
C TYR A 479 -6.93 25.59 15.37
N LEU A 480 -6.39 24.79 14.44
CA LEU A 480 -6.85 24.67 13.07
C LEU A 480 -7.13 23.21 12.74
N GLY A 481 -8.41 22.83 12.69
CA GLY A 481 -8.83 21.53 12.18
C GLY A 481 -8.99 21.55 10.67
N ILE A 482 -8.48 20.53 9.98
CA ILE A 482 -8.55 20.40 8.53
C ILE A 482 -9.12 19.03 8.20
N LEU A 483 -10.25 19.01 7.48
CA LEU A 483 -10.75 17.79 6.86
C LEU A 483 -10.00 17.59 5.55
N GLN A 484 -9.17 16.55 5.48
CA GLN A 484 -8.26 16.37 4.36
C GLN A 484 -8.98 16.01 3.04
N PRO A 485 -8.36 16.35 1.87
CA PRO A 485 -8.89 15.94 0.57
C PRO A 485 -9.05 14.43 0.47
N ASN A 486 -10.16 13.98 -0.11
CA ASN A 486 -10.45 12.57 -0.30
C ASN A 486 -11.34 12.30 -1.53
N ASN A 487 -10.94 11.31 -2.34
CA ASN A 487 -11.63 10.93 -3.57
C ASN A 487 -12.28 9.53 -3.49
N PHE A 488 -12.38 8.89 -2.32
CA PHE A 488 -13.03 7.58 -2.16
C PHE A 488 -14.51 7.62 -2.52
N TYR A 489 -15.14 8.80 -2.43
CA TYR A 489 -16.45 9.09 -2.95
C TYR A 489 -16.42 10.38 -3.77
N MET A 490 -16.93 10.31 -4.99
CA MET A 490 -17.17 11.42 -5.90
C MET A 490 -18.41 11.06 -6.72
N GLU A 491 -19.24 12.05 -7.02
CA GLU A 491 -20.38 11.83 -7.91
C GLU A 491 -19.88 11.63 -9.35
N ASN A 492 -20.43 10.67 -10.08
CA ASN A 492 -20.10 10.44 -11.50
C ASN A 492 -18.61 10.15 -11.77
N MET A 493 -17.98 9.30 -10.94
CA MET A 493 -16.61 8.84 -11.22
C MET A 493 -16.48 8.27 -12.63
N SER A 494 -15.40 8.58 -13.32
CA SER A 494 -14.96 7.82 -14.49
C SER A 494 -14.45 6.44 -14.07
N LEU A 495 -14.33 5.53 -15.03
CA LEU A 495 -13.77 4.20 -14.78
C LEU A 495 -12.34 4.28 -14.21
N SER A 496 -11.53 5.21 -14.72
CA SER A 496 -10.19 5.47 -14.19
C SER A 496 -10.19 5.98 -12.75
N GLU A 497 -11.14 6.84 -12.39
CA GLU A 497 -11.26 7.33 -11.01
C GLU A 497 -11.73 6.22 -10.07
N LYS A 498 -12.67 5.37 -10.49
CA LYS A 498 -13.09 4.20 -9.68
C LYS A 498 -11.92 3.26 -9.40
N MET A 499 -11.16 2.93 -10.43
CA MET A 499 -9.98 2.07 -10.32
C MET A 499 -8.89 2.68 -9.43
N MET A 500 -8.78 4.02 -9.38
CA MET A 500 -7.76 4.71 -8.60
C MET A 500 -8.19 4.94 -7.14
N PHE A 501 -9.45 5.30 -6.91
CA PHE A 501 -9.88 5.83 -5.62
C PHE A 501 -11.00 5.05 -4.96
N GLU A 502 -11.98 4.53 -5.71
CA GLU A 502 -13.14 3.93 -5.07
C GLU A 502 -12.72 2.66 -4.33
N ARG A 503 -13.09 2.64 -3.05
CA ARG A 503 -12.81 1.54 -2.14
C ARG A 503 -14.03 1.18 -1.35
N GLU A 504 -14.52 -0.06 -1.45
CA GLU A 504 -15.82 -0.43 -0.87
C GLU A 504 -15.83 -0.24 0.65
N ILE A 505 -14.74 -0.60 1.33
CA ILE A 505 -14.63 -0.44 2.80
C ILE A 505 -14.68 1.03 3.27
N TYR A 506 -14.44 1.97 2.36
CA TYR A 506 -14.46 3.41 2.64
C TYR A 506 -15.71 4.10 2.08
N LEU A 507 -16.42 3.49 1.13
CA LEU A 507 -17.38 4.19 0.27
C LEU A 507 -18.51 4.86 1.05
N GLU A 508 -19.21 4.10 1.91
CA GLU A 508 -20.33 4.62 2.70
C GLU A 508 -19.88 5.71 3.69
N SER A 509 -18.78 5.48 4.41
CA SER A 509 -18.21 6.47 5.34
C SER A 509 -17.74 7.73 4.60
N SER A 510 -17.08 7.58 3.46
CA SER A 510 -16.61 8.71 2.64
C SER A 510 -17.79 9.56 2.14
N LYS A 511 -18.87 8.91 1.70
CA LYS A 511 -20.12 9.59 1.33
C LYS A 511 -20.75 10.32 2.51
N ASP A 512 -20.75 9.71 3.71
CA ASP A 512 -21.22 10.35 4.94
C ASP A 512 -20.41 11.60 5.29
N PHE A 513 -19.07 11.51 5.24
CA PHE A 513 -18.17 12.64 5.42
C PHE A 513 -18.43 13.74 4.40
N PHE A 514 -18.58 13.40 3.11
CA PHE A 514 -18.86 14.37 2.06
C PHE A 514 -20.14 15.15 2.36
N ILE A 515 -21.26 14.47 2.60
CA ILE A 515 -22.57 15.10 2.82
C ILE A 515 -22.58 15.94 4.09
N LYS A 516 -22.10 15.39 5.21
CA LYS A 516 -22.19 16.07 6.51
C LYS A 516 -21.23 17.24 6.64
N SER A 517 -20.05 17.16 6.04
CA SER A 517 -19.05 18.23 6.09
C SER A 517 -19.44 19.49 5.30
N GLN A 518 -20.35 19.41 4.32
CA GLN A 518 -20.79 20.58 3.55
C GLN A 518 -21.42 21.68 4.42
N ASN A 519 -22.01 21.30 5.56
CA ASN A 519 -22.69 22.23 6.45
C ASN A 519 -21.85 22.65 7.67
N ASP A 520 -20.62 22.15 7.78
CA ASP A 520 -19.77 22.28 8.98
C ASP A 520 -18.52 23.13 8.68
N MET A 521 -18.71 24.44 8.57
CA MET A 521 -17.64 25.38 8.18
C MET A 521 -17.02 26.18 9.35
N GLU A 522 -17.60 26.12 10.55
CA GLU A 522 -17.21 27.03 11.65
C GLU A 522 -15.91 26.63 12.34
N MET A 523 -15.65 25.31 12.49
CA MET A 523 -14.49 24.80 13.25
C MET A 523 -13.39 24.23 12.35
N ILE A 524 -13.72 23.87 11.11
CA ILE A 524 -12.89 23.02 10.25
C ILE A 524 -12.70 23.73 8.91
N LEU A 525 -11.46 23.77 8.43
CA LEU A 525 -11.17 24.02 7.03
C LEU A 525 -11.52 22.75 6.23
N ASN A 526 -12.65 22.76 5.54
CA ASN A 526 -13.10 21.62 4.75
C ASN A 526 -12.38 21.60 3.39
N LEU A 527 -11.43 20.69 3.22
CA LEU A 527 -10.74 20.46 1.95
C LEU A 527 -11.19 19.18 1.24
N PHE A 528 -12.27 18.54 1.71
CA PHE A 528 -12.66 17.19 1.26
C PHE A 528 -12.73 17.06 -0.27
N SER A 529 -13.40 18.01 -0.92
CA SER A 529 -13.70 17.96 -2.36
C SER A 529 -12.75 18.75 -3.25
N ILE A 530 -11.66 19.32 -2.73
CA ILE A 530 -10.81 20.22 -3.53
C ILE A 530 -10.13 19.53 -4.71
N PHE A 531 -10.04 18.20 -4.70
CA PHE A 531 -9.46 17.38 -5.77
C PHE A 531 -10.47 16.55 -6.56
N HIS A 532 -11.78 16.72 -6.31
CA HIS A 532 -12.81 15.98 -7.05
C HIS A 532 -12.69 16.26 -8.55
N HIS A 533 -12.52 15.20 -9.33
CA HIS A 533 -12.31 15.24 -10.79
C HIS A 533 -11.10 16.05 -11.27
N VAL A 534 -10.10 16.25 -10.40
CA VAL A 534 -8.84 16.90 -10.78
C VAL A 534 -7.74 15.86 -10.91
N ASN A 535 -7.31 15.63 -12.15
CA ASN A 535 -6.23 14.70 -12.46
C ASN A 535 -4.89 15.15 -11.88
N GLY A 536 -4.04 14.18 -11.53
CA GLY A 536 -2.65 14.43 -11.13
C GLY A 536 -2.49 15.04 -9.73
N MET A 537 -3.55 15.13 -8.92
CA MET A 537 -3.46 15.60 -7.53
C MET A 537 -2.96 14.53 -6.56
N TYR A 538 -3.06 13.26 -6.94
CA TYR A 538 -2.66 12.11 -6.14
C TYR A 538 -1.59 11.27 -6.84
N ILE A 539 -0.75 10.63 -6.04
CA ILE A 539 0.19 9.59 -6.46
C ILE A 539 -0.50 8.23 -6.49
N ASP A 540 -1.23 7.91 -5.42
CA ASP A 540 -1.99 6.68 -5.25
C ASP A 540 -3.44 7.01 -4.86
N PHE A 541 -4.14 6.13 -4.14
CA PHE A 541 -5.52 6.38 -3.75
C PHE A 541 -5.70 7.48 -2.69
N CYS A 542 -4.65 7.96 -2.00
CA CYS A 542 -4.80 8.97 -0.93
C CYS A 542 -3.62 9.94 -0.72
N HIS A 543 -2.41 9.62 -1.18
CA HIS A 543 -1.22 10.45 -1.04
C HIS A 543 -1.11 11.44 -2.19
N TYR A 544 -0.71 12.66 -1.87
CA TYR A 544 -0.76 13.79 -2.79
C TYR A 544 0.51 13.89 -3.64
N SER A 545 0.36 14.29 -4.90
CA SER A 545 1.47 14.72 -5.75
C SER A 545 2.00 16.10 -5.31
N GLU A 546 3.08 16.60 -5.93
CA GLU A 546 3.54 17.97 -5.63
C GLU A 546 2.45 19.02 -5.94
N ASP A 547 1.67 18.82 -7.00
CA ASP A 547 0.59 19.74 -7.39
C ASP A 547 -0.57 19.69 -6.38
N GLY A 548 -0.91 18.50 -5.88
CA GLY A 548 -1.88 18.34 -4.80
C GLY A 548 -1.42 19.03 -3.52
N VAL A 549 -0.15 18.83 -3.15
CA VAL A 549 0.46 19.53 -2.02
C VAL A 549 0.40 21.04 -2.19
N ASP A 550 0.73 21.58 -3.36
CA ASP A 550 0.67 23.03 -3.61
C ASP A 550 -0.73 23.59 -3.43
N ARG A 551 -1.75 22.88 -3.90
CA ARG A 551 -3.15 23.31 -3.75
C ARG A 551 -3.65 23.24 -2.32
N ILE A 552 -3.18 22.28 -1.51
CA ILE A 552 -3.42 22.26 -0.05
C ILE A 552 -2.75 23.47 0.59
N LEU A 553 -1.48 23.73 0.26
CA LEU A 553 -0.70 24.83 0.83
C LEU A 553 -1.37 26.17 0.64
N ASP A 554 -1.90 26.44 -0.56
CA ASP A 554 -2.57 27.70 -0.85
C ASP A 554 -3.77 27.96 0.07
N SER A 555 -4.45 26.90 0.53
CA SER A 555 -5.59 27.00 1.44
C SER A 555 -5.16 27.09 2.91
N VAL A 556 -4.11 26.37 3.29
CA VAL A 556 -3.63 26.29 4.69
C VAL A 556 -2.79 27.52 5.06
N GLU A 557 -1.93 28.00 4.16
CA GLU A 557 -1.02 29.11 4.41
C GLU A 557 -1.77 30.39 4.78
N GLU A 558 -2.85 30.71 4.07
CA GLU A 558 -3.71 31.86 4.36
C GLU A 558 -4.23 31.81 5.81
N LYS A 559 -4.80 30.67 6.22
CA LYS A 559 -5.32 30.50 7.57
C LYS A 559 -4.25 30.61 8.64
N VAL A 560 -3.08 30.01 8.41
CA VAL A 560 -1.98 30.09 9.38
C VAL A 560 -1.46 31.52 9.52
N LEU A 561 -1.37 32.27 8.42
CA LEU A 561 -0.96 33.68 8.45
C LEU A 561 -1.93 34.54 9.26
N MET A 562 -3.24 34.42 9.00
CA MET A 562 -4.28 35.11 9.76
C MET A 562 -4.25 34.76 11.24
N MET A 563 -4.06 33.48 11.57
CA MET A 563 -4.10 33.01 12.94
C MET A 563 -2.88 33.42 13.75
N LEU A 564 -1.68 33.50 13.19
CA LEU A 564 -0.46 33.75 13.98
C LEU A 564 0.10 35.17 13.85
N PHE A 565 -0.06 35.81 12.69
CA PHE A 565 0.73 37.01 12.36
C PHE A 565 -0.11 38.26 12.11
N GLU A 566 -1.42 38.14 11.95
CA GLU A 566 -2.29 39.31 11.84
C GLU A 566 -2.66 39.82 13.23
N GLN A 567 -2.02 40.93 13.60
CA GLN A 567 -2.50 41.83 14.66
C GLN A 567 -3.63 42.67 14.05
N PHE A 568 -4.86 42.46 14.53
CA PHE A 568 -5.98 43.38 14.28
C PHE A 568 -5.73 44.75 14.91
#